data_AF-A0A920QX75-F1
#
_entry.id   AF-A0A920QX75-F1
#
_cell.length_a   1.000
_cell.length_b   1.000
_cell.length_c   1.000
_cell.angle_alpha   90.00
_cell.angle_beta   90.00
_cell.angle_gamma   90.00
#
_symmetry.space_group_name_H-M   'P 1'
#
loop_
_entity.id
_entity.type
_entity.pdbx_description
1 polymer ?
#
loop_
_entity_poly.entity_id
_entity_poly.type
_entity_poly.pdbx_seq_one_letter_code
_entity_poly.pdbx_strand_id
1 'polypeptide(L)' 'MGEKVMKGNARKVRRLHDDKVLRASQAELPMLFTLFEYFEKKLEEYGNLTRGCHRASKGLEE' A
#
# COMPACT_ATOMS: atom_id res chain seq x y z
N MET A 1 28.39 -22.79 2.34
CA MET A 1 26.99 -23.17 2.02
C MET A 1 26.06 -22.33 2.88
N GLY A 2 25.17 -21.57 2.25
CA GLY A 2 24.23 -20.70 2.96
C GLY A 2 23.57 -19.71 2.00
N GLU A 3 23.08 -20.21 0.87
CA GLU A 3 22.29 -19.40 -0.04
C GLU A 3 20.98 -19.07 0.67
N LYS A 4 20.87 -17.83 1.13
CA LYS A 4 19.66 -17.28 1.70
C LYS A 4 18.65 -17.23 0.56
N VAL A 5 17.85 -18.29 0.42
CA VAL A 5 16.76 -18.38 -0.55
C VAL A 5 15.83 -17.19 -0.32
N MET A 6 16.03 -16.14 -1.10
CA MET A 6 15.06 -15.06 -1.23
C MET A 6 13.86 -15.69 -1.90
N LYS A 7 12.77 -15.81 -1.14
CA LYS A 7 11.50 -16.40 -1.54
C LYS A 7 11.01 -15.77 -2.85
N GLY A 8 11.28 -16.43 -3.98
CA GLY A 8 10.92 -15.99 -5.34
C GLY A 8 9.42 -15.88 -5.63
N ASN A 9 8.57 -16.06 -4.62
CA ASN A 9 7.12 -15.96 -4.66
C ASN A 9 6.53 -15.09 -3.53
N ALA A 10 7.34 -14.23 -2.89
CA ALA A 10 6.77 -13.21 -2.01
C ALA A 10 6.00 -12.20 -2.87
N ARG A 11 4.68 -12.43 -3.04
CA ARG A 11 3.79 -11.51 -3.74
C ARG A 11 3.65 -10.25 -2.89
N LYS A 12 4.61 -9.33 -3.02
CA LYS A 12 4.62 -8.01 -2.36
C LYS A 12 3.53 -7.07 -2.90
N VAL A 13 2.74 -7.56 -3.87
CA VAL A 13 1.64 -6.88 -4.52
C VAL A 13 0.32 -7.31 -3.88
N ARG A 14 -0.38 -6.36 -3.24
CA ARG A 14 -1.74 -6.54 -2.69
C ARG A 14 -2.70 -5.64 -3.45
N ARG A 15 -3.87 -6.17 -3.77
CA ARG A 15 -4.99 -5.42 -4.35
C ARG A 15 -5.73 -4.68 -3.24
N LEU A 16 -6.02 -3.40 -3.46
CA LEU A 16 -6.81 -2.52 -2.59
C LEU A 16 -7.97 -1.95 -3.39
N HIS A 17 -9.03 -1.53 -2.70
CA HIS A 17 -10.18 -0.87 -3.32
C HIS A 17 -10.80 -1.66 -4.49
N ASP A 18 -11.42 -2.80 -4.17
CA ASP A 18 -12.15 -3.66 -5.12
C ASP A 18 -11.31 -4.05 -6.36
N ASP A 19 -10.04 -4.42 -6.13
CA ASP A 19 -9.10 -4.80 -7.18
C ASP A 19 -8.71 -3.68 -8.17
N LYS A 20 -9.24 -2.45 -7.99
CA LYS A 20 -8.96 -1.30 -8.87
C LYS A 20 -7.59 -0.69 -8.62
N VAL A 21 -6.97 -0.96 -7.47
CA VAL A 21 -5.67 -0.40 -7.10
C VAL A 21 -4.69 -1.51 -6.72
N LEU A 22 -3.52 -1.48 -7.35
CA LEU A 22 -2.41 -2.36 -7.00
C LEU A 22 -1.44 -1.61 -6.10
N ARG A 23 -1.19 -2.16 -4.90
CA ARG A 23 -0.09 -1.73 -4.03
C ARG A 23 1.06 -2.70 -4.17
N ALA A 24 2.26 -2.18 -4.40
CA ALA A 24 3.51 -2.91 -4.20
C ALA A 24 4.38 -2.18 -3.19
N SER A 25 4.91 -2.89 -2.18
CA SER A 25 5.93 -2.36 -1.28
C SER A 25 7.23 -3.12 -1.45
N GLN A 26 8.37 -2.42 -1.54
CA GLN A 26 9.67 -3.06 -1.57
C GLN A 26 10.16 -3.47 -0.16
N ALA A 27 9.67 -2.81 0.89
CA ALA A 27 9.99 -3.08 2.28
C ALA A 27 8.85 -3.82 3.03
N GLU A 28 9.23 -4.76 3.90
CA GLU A 28 8.32 -5.50 4.79
C GLU A 28 8.25 -4.80 6.16
N LEU A 29 7.92 -3.51 6.17
CA LEU A 29 7.72 -2.75 7.40
C LEU A 29 6.25 -2.87 7.85
N PRO A 30 5.96 -3.26 9.10
CA PRO A 30 4.59 -3.35 9.60
C PRO A 30 3.87 -1.99 9.57
N MET A 31 4.61 -0.89 9.78
CA MET A 31 4.08 0.47 9.63
C MET A 31 3.52 0.76 8.24
N LEU A 32 4.06 0.13 7.19
CA LEU A 32 3.53 0.32 5.84
C LEU A 32 2.10 -0.21 5.77
N PHE A 33 1.78 -1.35 6.40
CA PHE A 33 0.40 -1.85 6.42
C PHE A 33 -0.60 -0.82 6.95
N THR A 34 -0.31 -0.18 8.08
CA THR A 34 -1.15 0.88 8.66
C THR A 34 -1.33 2.06 7.71
N LEU A 35 -0.27 2.46 7.00
CA LEU A 35 -0.33 3.52 6.00
C LEU A 35 -1.33 3.20 4.87
N PHE A 36 -1.34 1.95 4.42
CA PHE A 36 -2.24 1.53 3.35
C PHE A 36 -3.68 1.35 3.80
N GLU A 37 -3.93 0.98 5.06
CA GLU A 37 -5.29 0.99 5.61
C GLU A 37 -5.85 2.41 5.71
N TYR A 38 -5.01 3.38 6.10
CA TYR A 38 -5.40 4.78 6.07
C TYR A 38 -5.68 5.28 4.65
N PHE A 39 -4.82 4.91 3.69
CA PHE A 39 -5.02 5.23 2.28
C PHE A 39 -6.31 4.62 1.73
N GLU A 40 -6.63 3.36 2.06
CA GLU A 40 -7.85 2.70 1.61
C GLU A 40 -9.11 3.41 2.13
N LYS A 41 -9.11 3.81 3.40
CA LYS A 41 -10.22 4.61 3.99
C LYS A 41 -10.42 5.93 3.26
N LYS A 42 -9.33 6.63 2.93
CA LYS A 42 -9.42 7.89 2.17
C LYS A 42 -9.87 7.64 0.74
N LEU A 43 -9.44 6.55 0.12
CA LEU A 43 -9.86 6.20 -1.22
C LEU A 43 -11.35 5.86 -1.30
N GLU A 44 -11.90 5.18 -0.29
CA GLU A 44 -13.34 4.91 -0.15
C GLU A 44 -14.14 6.20 0.08
N GLU A 45 -13.67 7.11 0.93
CA GLU A 45 -14.33 8.39 1.24
C GLU A 45 -14.47 9.31 0.01
N TYR A 46 -13.48 9.33 -0.89
CA TYR A 46 -13.48 10.24 -2.04
C TYR A 46 -13.95 9.62 -3.35
N GLY A 47 -14.00 8.28 -3.46
CA GLY A 47 -14.39 7.57 -4.69
C GLY A 47 -13.51 7.86 -5.93
N ASN A 48 -12.42 8.61 -5.77
CA ASN A 48 -11.52 9.02 -6.86
C ASN A 48 -10.07 8.88 -6.41
N LEU A 49 -9.30 8.09 -7.17
CA LEU A 49 -7.92 7.72 -6.87
C LEU A 49 -6.99 8.93 -6.74
N THR A 50 -7.11 9.91 -7.63
CA THR A 50 -6.24 11.10 -7.64
C THR A 50 -6.47 11.95 -6.39
N ARG A 51 -7.73 12.11 -5.99
CA ARG A 51 -8.08 12.90 -4.80
C ARG A 51 -7.72 12.17 -3.50
N GLY A 52 -7.98 10.87 -3.44
CA GLY A 52 -7.60 10.02 -2.31
C GLY A 52 -6.09 10.01 -2.09
N CYS A 53 -5.30 9.89 -3.16
CA CYS A 53 -3.85 9.92 -3.09
C CYS A 53 -3.29 11.27 -2.65
N HIS A 54 -3.85 12.37 -3.18
CA HIS A 54 -3.44 13.71 -2.76
C HIS A 54 -3.73 13.97 -1.27
N ARG A 55 -4.87 13.51 -0.75
CA ARG A 55 -5.23 13.69 0.67
C ARG A 55 -4.45 12.78 1.60
N ALA A 56 -4.24 11.52 1.22
CA ALA A 56 -3.41 10.61 1.98
C ALA A 56 -1.95 11.11 2.07
N SER A 57 -1.43 11.72 1.00
CA SER A 57 -0.10 12.37 1.02
C SER A 57 -0.06 13.57 1.95
N LYS A 58 -1.07 14.45 1.92
CA LYS A 58 -1.10 15.62 2.81
C LYS A 58 -1.16 15.25 4.29
N GLY A 59 -1.89 14.20 4.65
CA GLY A 59 -1.97 13.74 6.05
C GLY A 59 -0.68 13.10 6.59
N LEU A 60 0.35 12.94 5.76
CA LEU A 60 1.69 12.50 6.18
C LEU A 60 2.66 13.66 6.43
N GLU A 61 2.29 14.86 6.01
CA GLU A 61 3.08 16.09 6.15
C GLU A 61 2.66 16.93 7.37
N GLU A 62 1.54 16.58 8.01
CA GLU A 62 1.00 17.21 9.23
C GLU A 62 1.40 16.46 10.52
#